data_AF-D3KVQ9-F1
#
_entry.id   AF-D3KVQ9-F1
#
_cell.length_a   1.000
_cell.length_b   1.000
_cell.length_c   1.000
_cell.angle_alpha   90.00
_cell.angle_beta   90.00
_cell.angle_gamma   90.00
#
_symmetry.space_group_name_H-M   'P 1'
#
loop_
_entity.id
_entity.type
_entity.pdbx_description
1 polymer ?
#
loop_
_entity_poly.entity_id
_entity_poly.type
_entity_poly.pdbx_seq_one_letter_code
_entity_poly.pdbx_strand_id
1 'polypeptide(L)'
;MRTLAYAGRFRTTKMVVVVFALILAHSSKVDTAIIASISAAIAGLTASQVATAATTAITTAASVASAAIEASKSGYSITCVIEMENWTKHLLAYPKVQIANSGGLVTLAKNVMPAEKQSFAVRKPYGANGVYGTVSWAIGSTGRRAVIMWSAPYNFNFYSNWMGVGMTTTGVSVPSSRSTWFDQMYYEKSSSSLSFVRGEYYYSVKPIVFKNSEYEMEGAMNNIHHAVVKVTIRPIKNVDLATPILVKLEALVKSQKRDTSIITNELKRRSMEPFLDSELLVKTKV
;
A
#
# COMPACT_ATOMS: atom_id res chain seq x y z
N MET A 1 29.51 17.88 63.78
CA MET A 1 28.96 18.14 62.42
C MET A 1 29.11 16.87 61.61
N ARG A 2 28.01 16.38 61.03
CA ARG A 2 27.90 15.15 60.22
C ARG A 2 28.23 15.45 58.76
N THR A 3 28.89 14.51 58.07
CA THR A 3 28.65 14.31 56.62
C THR A 3 28.85 12.84 56.26
N LEU A 4 27.75 12.22 55.80
CA LEU A 4 27.63 10.89 55.18
C LEU A 4 27.11 11.14 53.76
N ALA A 5 27.75 10.59 52.73
CA ALA A 5 27.24 10.43 51.35
C ALA A 5 28.36 9.85 50.46
N TYR A 6 28.17 8.97 49.49
CA TYR A 6 27.02 8.20 49.01
C TYR A 6 27.64 7.17 48.05
N ALA A 7 27.69 5.90 48.44
CA ALA A 7 28.10 4.82 47.54
C ALA A 7 26.83 4.21 46.92
N GLY A 8 26.69 4.31 45.59
CA GLY A 8 25.76 3.47 44.84
C GLY A 8 24.95 4.17 43.75
N ARG A 9 25.30 3.91 42.48
CA ARG A 9 24.39 3.60 41.34
C ARG A 9 25.10 3.78 39.99
N PHE A 10 25.71 2.73 39.45
CA PHE A 10 26.16 2.71 38.05
C PHE A 10 26.05 1.33 37.37
N ARG A 11 25.13 0.45 37.81
CA ARG A 11 24.96 -0.90 37.21
C ARG A 11 23.72 -1.09 36.33
N THR A 12 22.74 -0.20 36.36
CA THR A 12 21.44 -0.44 35.70
C THR A 12 21.40 -0.05 34.21
N THR A 13 22.06 1.04 33.81
CA THR A 13 21.94 1.58 32.44
C THR A 13 22.64 0.73 31.37
N LYS A 14 23.83 0.19 31.68
CA LYS A 14 24.55 -0.70 30.74
C LYS A 14 23.83 -2.04 30.53
N MET A 15 23.11 -2.53 31.53
CA MET A 15 22.39 -3.81 31.44
C MET A 15 21.10 -3.68 30.61
N VAL A 16 20.38 -2.56 30.72
CA VAL A 16 19.16 -2.30 29.92
C VAL A 16 19.48 -2.16 28.42
N VAL A 17 20.59 -1.50 28.05
CA VAL A 17 21.00 -1.36 26.65
C VAL A 17 21.42 -2.70 26.04
N VAL A 18 22.12 -3.55 26.80
CA VAL A 18 22.53 -4.90 26.35
C VAL A 18 21.32 -5.82 26.20
N VAL A 19 20.34 -5.77 27.12
CA VAL A 19 19.09 -6.54 27.01
C VAL A 19 18.25 -6.07 25.82
N PHE A 20 18.11 -4.76 25.59
CA PHE A 20 17.44 -4.25 24.39
C PHE A 20 18.15 -4.68 23.09
N ALA A 21 19.48 -4.60 23.04
CA ALA A 21 20.24 -5.04 21.88
C ALA A 21 20.14 -6.57 21.66
N LEU A 22 20.11 -7.37 22.73
CA LEU A 22 19.92 -8.83 22.62
C LEU A 22 18.50 -9.20 22.20
N ILE A 23 17.48 -8.48 22.70
CA ILE A 23 16.09 -8.66 22.29
C ILE A 23 15.94 -8.30 20.82
N LEU A 24 16.46 -7.16 20.37
CA LEU A 24 16.43 -6.75 18.96
C LEU A 24 17.20 -7.73 18.06
N ALA A 25 18.35 -8.24 18.52
CA ALA A 25 19.12 -9.24 17.78
C ALA A 25 18.41 -10.61 17.71
N HIS A 26 17.78 -11.07 18.80
CA HIS A 26 16.99 -12.31 18.78
C HIS A 26 15.72 -12.17 17.97
N SER A 27 14.99 -11.05 18.09
CA SER A 27 13.82 -10.74 17.27
C SER A 27 14.15 -10.79 15.78
N SER A 28 15.29 -10.22 15.34
CA SER A 28 15.67 -10.25 13.93
C SER A 28 15.91 -11.67 13.36
N LYS A 29 16.45 -12.59 14.17
CA LYS A 29 16.67 -13.99 13.79
C LYS A 29 15.37 -14.80 13.81
N VAL A 30 14.52 -14.56 14.80
CA VAL A 30 13.18 -15.16 14.91
C VAL A 30 12.32 -14.74 13.72
N ASP A 31 12.33 -13.45 13.36
CA ASP A 31 11.59 -12.93 12.21
C ASP A 31 12.05 -13.57 10.90
N THR A 32 13.36 -13.72 10.70
CA THR A 32 13.92 -14.34 9.49
C THR A 32 13.55 -15.84 9.39
N ALA A 33 13.57 -16.57 10.50
CA ALA A 33 13.16 -17.97 10.55
C ALA A 33 11.65 -18.14 10.28
N ILE A 34 10.81 -17.26 10.82
CA ILE A 34 9.36 -17.26 10.59
C ILE A 34 9.04 -16.94 9.11
N ILE A 35 9.74 -15.96 8.50
CA ILE A 35 9.59 -15.61 7.07
C ILE A 35 9.83 -16.82 6.17
N ALA A 36 10.94 -17.54 6.40
CA ALA A 36 11.29 -18.73 5.63
C ALA A 36 10.26 -19.85 5.83
N SER A 37 9.79 -20.02 7.07
CA SER A 37 8.86 -21.09 7.46
C SER A 37 7.46 -20.91 6.85
N ILE A 38 6.92 -19.69 6.80
CA ILE A 38 5.61 -19.44 6.14
C ILE A 38 5.71 -19.69 4.64
N SER A 39 6.81 -19.25 4.03
CA SER A 39 7.05 -19.51 2.60
C SER A 39 7.15 -21.01 2.31
N ALA A 40 7.79 -21.79 3.19
CA ALA A 40 7.83 -23.25 3.10
C ALA A 40 6.45 -23.89 3.29
N ALA A 41 5.66 -23.41 4.27
CA ALA A 41 4.30 -23.92 4.52
C ALA A 41 3.40 -23.77 3.28
N ILE A 42 3.55 -22.69 2.52
CA ILE A 42 2.77 -22.47 1.29
C ILE A 42 3.45 -22.91 -0.01
N ALA A 43 4.68 -23.44 0.03
CA ALA A 43 5.46 -23.75 -1.17
C ALA A 43 4.81 -24.76 -2.13
N GLY A 44 3.94 -25.64 -1.63
CA GLY A 44 3.14 -26.57 -2.45
C GLY A 44 1.86 -25.96 -3.06
N LEU A 45 1.60 -24.67 -2.85
CA LEU A 45 0.50 -23.95 -3.50
C LEU A 45 0.96 -23.33 -4.81
N THR A 46 0.11 -23.38 -5.83
CA THR A 46 0.33 -22.66 -7.08
C THR A 46 0.12 -21.16 -6.88
N ALA A 47 0.72 -20.33 -7.74
CA ALA A 47 0.49 -18.88 -7.73
C ALA A 47 -1.01 -18.52 -7.88
N SER A 48 -1.75 -19.30 -8.68
CA SER A 48 -3.21 -19.12 -8.86
C SER A 48 -3.99 -19.41 -7.57
N GLN A 49 -3.61 -20.45 -6.83
CA GLN A 49 -4.20 -20.77 -5.53
C GLN A 49 -3.95 -19.65 -4.50
N VAL A 50 -2.73 -19.12 -4.44
CA VAL A 50 -2.38 -18.01 -3.55
C VAL A 50 -3.15 -16.74 -3.93
N ALA A 51 -3.22 -16.42 -5.22
CA ALA A 51 -3.98 -15.28 -5.72
C ALA A 51 -5.48 -15.43 -5.41
N THR A 52 -6.06 -16.61 -5.60
CA THR A 52 -7.48 -16.87 -5.29
C THR A 52 -7.76 -16.73 -3.79
N ALA A 53 -6.90 -17.28 -2.94
CA ALA A 53 -7.02 -17.14 -1.48
C ALA A 53 -6.93 -15.67 -1.04
N ALA A 54 -6.03 -14.90 -1.65
CA ALA A 54 -5.90 -13.48 -1.39
C ALA A 54 -7.16 -12.71 -1.84
N THR A 55 -7.57 -12.83 -3.10
CA THR A 55 -8.74 -12.11 -3.65
C THR A 55 -10.03 -12.43 -2.91
N THR A 56 -10.23 -13.68 -2.47
CA THR A 56 -11.43 -14.07 -1.68
C THR A 56 -11.39 -13.62 -0.22
N ALA A 57 -10.24 -13.18 0.28
CA ALA A 57 -10.12 -12.54 1.59
C ALA A 57 -10.39 -11.02 1.52
N ILE A 58 -10.27 -10.42 0.33
CA ILE A 58 -10.43 -8.98 0.16
C ILE A 58 -11.88 -8.56 0.37
N THR A 59 -12.10 -7.66 1.31
CA THR A 59 -13.39 -6.98 1.48
C THR A 59 -13.44 -5.76 0.56
N THR A 60 -14.46 -5.68 -0.28
CA THR A 60 -14.69 -4.51 -1.14
C THR A 60 -15.49 -3.47 -0.38
N ALA A 61 -14.91 -2.29 -0.15
CA ALA A 61 -15.59 -1.23 0.57
C ALA A 61 -16.67 -0.54 -0.29
N ALA A 62 -17.65 0.08 0.37
CA ALA A 62 -18.72 0.83 -0.30
C ALA A 62 -18.21 1.97 -1.20
N SER A 63 -17.00 2.47 -0.95
CA SER A 63 -16.36 3.51 -1.78
C SER A 63 -16.11 3.07 -3.21
N VAL A 64 -15.94 1.77 -3.47
CA VAL A 64 -15.72 1.25 -4.83
C VAL A 64 -16.95 1.48 -5.70
N ALA A 65 -18.12 1.08 -5.19
CA ALA A 65 -19.38 1.32 -5.89
C ALA A 65 -19.70 2.82 -5.98
N SER A 66 -19.53 3.57 -4.88
CA SER A 66 -19.89 4.99 -4.88
C SER A 66 -18.98 5.83 -5.77
N ALA A 67 -17.68 5.56 -5.85
CA ALA A 67 -16.78 6.28 -6.76
C ALA A 67 -17.19 6.09 -8.24
N ALA A 68 -17.53 4.87 -8.65
CA ALA A 68 -17.97 4.60 -10.01
C ALA A 68 -19.32 5.26 -10.33
N ILE A 69 -20.28 5.19 -9.40
CA ILE A 69 -21.60 5.82 -9.54
C ILE A 69 -21.48 7.34 -9.64
N GLU A 70 -20.75 7.97 -8.70
CA GLU A 70 -20.63 9.43 -8.66
C GLU A 70 -19.81 9.96 -9.84
N ALA A 71 -18.77 9.24 -10.30
CA ALA A 71 -18.06 9.58 -11.53
C ALA A 71 -19.01 9.59 -12.74
N SER A 72 -19.86 8.58 -12.86
CA SER A 72 -20.83 8.47 -13.95
C SER A 72 -21.90 9.56 -13.90
N LYS A 73 -22.37 9.92 -12.70
CA LYS A 73 -23.37 10.99 -12.49
C LYS A 73 -22.80 12.41 -12.62
N SER A 74 -21.49 12.56 -12.55
CA SER A 74 -20.84 13.89 -12.51
C SER A 74 -21.03 14.74 -13.78
N GLY A 75 -21.40 14.12 -14.91
CA GLY A 75 -21.60 14.79 -16.20
C GLY A 75 -20.30 15.26 -16.87
N TYR A 76 -19.13 15.00 -16.29
CA TYR A 76 -17.85 15.37 -16.89
C TYR A 76 -17.47 14.38 -17.99
N SER A 77 -17.03 14.92 -19.14
CA SER A 77 -16.61 14.11 -20.29
C SER A 77 -15.37 13.25 -20.01
N ILE A 78 -14.54 13.63 -19.04
CA ILE A 78 -13.34 12.89 -18.63
C ILE A 78 -13.37 12.73 -17.11
N THR A 79 -13.35 11.48 -16.66
CA THR A 79 -13.26 11.10 -15.26
C THR A 79 -12.21 10.02 -15.09
N CYS A 80 -11.67 9.86 -13.89
CA CYS A 80 -10.81 8.73 -13.55
C CYS A 80 -11.21 8.18 -12.18
N VAL A 81 -11.52 6.89 -12.14
CA VAL A 81 -11.74 6.13 -10.90
C VAL A 81 -10.43 5.42 -10.56
N ILE A 82 -9.95 5.54 -9.33
CA ILE A 82 -8.70 4.93 -8.86
C ILE A 82 -9.03 3.96 -7.73
N GLU A 83 -8.85 2.68 -8.01
CA GLU A 83 -9.03 1.57 -7.06
C GLU A 83 -7.67 1.11 -6.49
N MET A 84 -7.62 0.98 -5.17
CA MET A 84 -6.46 0.46 -4.43
C MET A 84 -6.89 -0.76 -3.61
N GLU A 85 -6.22 -1.88 -3.83
CA GLU A 85 -6.38 -3.14 -3.11
C GLU A 85 -5.14 -3.43 -2.27
N ASN A 86 -5.33 -3.59 -0.95
CA ASN A 86 -4.23 -3.73 0.00
C ASN A 86 -4.09 -5.18 0.51
N TRP A 87 -3.07 -5.89 0.05
CA TRP A 87 -2.76 -7.25 0.53
C TRP A 87 -1.77 -7.28 1.69
N THR A 88 -1.23 -6.12 2.06
CA THR A 88 -0.25 -6.02 3.14
C THR A 88 -0.95 -6.09 4.50
N LYS A 89 -0.21 -6.52 5.53
CA LYS A 89 -0.65 -6.43 6.92
C LYS A 89 -0.76 -4.99 7.45
N HIS A 90 -0.26 -4.01 6.69
CA HIS A 90 -0.21 -2.61 7.11
C HIS A 90 -1.42 -1.83 6.62
N LEU A 91 -1.86 -0.86 7.42
CA LEU A 91 -2.78 0.17 6.95
C LEU A 91 -2.10 1.02 5.87
N LEU A 92 -2.79 1.25 4.75
CA LEU A 92 -2.43 2.31 3.82
C LEU A 92 -3.11 3.59 4.29
N ALA A 93 -2.34 4.46 4.95
CA ALA A 93 -2.85 5.60 5.69
C ALA A 93 -2.59 6.94 5.00
N TYR A 94 -3.37 7.95 5.40
CA TYR A 94 -3.18 9.35 5.03
C TYR A 94 -3.09 9.55 3.51
N PRO A 95 -4.16 9.24 2.76
CA PRO A 95 -4.20 9.49 1.32
C PRO A 95 -3.87 10.95 1.05
N LYS A 96 -2.93 11.18 0.12
CA LYS A 96 -2.64 12.52 -0.40
C LYS A 96 -2.85 12.50 -1.89
N VAL A 97 -3.95 13.11 -2.32
CA VAL A 97 -4.30 13.29 -3.73
C VAL A 97 -3.78 14.64 -4.19
N GLN A 98 -2.96 14.65 -5.23
CA GLN A 98 -2.42 15.84 -5.88
C GLN A 98 -2.89 15.87 -7.32
N ILE A 99 -3.90 16.71 -7.59
CA ILE A 99 -4.47 16.88 -8.93
C ILE A 99 -3.88 18.15 -9.53
N ALA A 100 -3.35 18.03 -10.74
CA ALA A 100 -2.80 19.14 -11.51
C ALA A 100 -3.90 19.85 -12.32
N ASN A 101 -3.58 21.05 -12.83
CA ASN A 101 -4.44 21.87 -13.71
C ASN A 101 -5.89 22.05 -13.22
N SER A 102 -6.11 22.20 -11.91
CA SER A 102 -7.45 22.48 -11.35
C SER A 102 -8.51 21.41 -11.64
N GLY A 103 -8.09 20.17 -11.91
CA GLY A 103 -8.98 19.01 -11.83
C GLY A 103 -9.56 18.87 -10.41
N GLY A 104 -10.66 18.14 -10.28
CA GLY A 104 -11.41 18.05 -9.02
C GLY A 104 -11.59 16.63 -8.52
N LEU A 105 -11.74 16.48 -7.21
CA LEU A 105 -12.26 15.26 -6.60
C LEU A 105 -13.76 15.18 -6.87
N VAL A 106 -14.24 13.99 -7.24
CA VAL A 106 -15.66 13.63 -7.27
C VAL A 106 -16.02 12.92 -5.96
N THR A 107 -15.14 12.02 -5.50
CA THR A 107 -15.24 11.38 -4.18
C THR A 107 -13.89 11.44 -3.46
N LEU A 108 -13.90 11.31 -2.14
CA LEU A 108 -12.68 11.41 -1.31
C LEU A 108 -11.91 10.08 -1.25
N ALA A 109 -10.59 10.16 -1.44
CA ALA A 109 -9.70 9.05 -1.13
C ALA A 109 -9.68 8.78 0.39
N LYS A 110 -9.68 7.50 0.77
CA LYS A 110 -9.68 7.05 2.17
C LYS A 110 -8.47 6.16 2.45
N ASN A 111 -8.24 5.89 3.73
CA ASN A 111 -7.31 4.84 4.12
C ASN A 111 -7.79 3.48 3.59
N VAL A 112 -6.87 2.57 3.31
CA VAL A 112 -7.19 1.21 2.83
C VAL A 112 -6.72 0.20 3.87
N MET A 113 -7.67 -0.45 4.52
CA MET A 113 -7.39 -1.42 5.58
C MET A 113 -6.64 -2.65 5.01
N PRO A 114 -5.90 -3.41 5.84
CA PRO A 114 -5.39 -4.72 5.44
C PRO A 114 -6.52 -5.62 4.91
N ALA A 115 -6.30 -6.25 3.76
CA ALA A 115 -7.29 -7.06 3.03
C ALA A 115 -8.56 -6.28 2.63
N GLU A 116 -8.42 -5.02 2.26
CA GLU A 116 -9.53 -4.18 1.78
C GLU A 116 -9.24 -3.61 0.39
N LYS A 117 -10.31 -3.35 -0.35
CA LYS A 117 -10.31 -2.56 -1.58
C LYS A 117 -11.12 -1.28 -1.40
N GLN A 118 -10.54 -0.15 -1.74
CA GLN A 118 -11.18 1.17 -1.72
C GLN A 118 -11.03 1.86 -3.08
N SER A 119 -11.90 2.82 -3.36
CA SER A 119 -11.80 3.65 -4.55
C SER A 119 -12.16 5.11 -4.29
N PHE A 120 -11.69 5.98 -5.17
CA PHE A 120 -12.16 7.35 -5.29
C PHE A 120 -12.16 7.79 -6.74
N ALA A 121 -12.85 8.89 -7.04
CA ALA A 121 -12.99 9.41 -8.39
C ALA A 121 -12.52 10.86 -8.49
N VAL A 122 -11.95 11.19 -9.65
CA VAL A 122 -11.55 12.54 -10.05
C VAL A 122 -12.12 12.91 -11.40
N ARG A 123 -12.14 14.21 -11.70
CA ARG A 123 -12.67 14.78 -12.95
C ARG A 123 -11.75 15.86 -13.52
N LYS A 124 -11.87 16.10 -14.83
CA LYS A 124 -11.17 17.20 -15.53
C LYS A 124 -11.57 18.59 -15.03
N PRO A 125 -10.76 19.64 -15.26
CA PRO A 125 -11.21 21.02 -15.13
C PRO A 125 -12.16 21.41 -16.28
N TYR A 126 -12.58 22.67 -16.32
CA TYR A 126 -13.33 23.25 -17.45
C TYR A 126 -12.50 23.23 -18.75
N GLY A 127 -13.17 23.32 -19.91
CA GLY A 127 -12.53 23.39 -21.23
C GLY A 127 -12.04 22.05 -21.77
N ALA A 128 -11.21 22.07 -22.82
CA ALA A 128 -10.71 20.87 -23.52
C ALA A 128 -9.52 20.20 -22.80
N ASN A 129 -9.68 19.92 -21.51
CA ASN A 129 -8.64 19.38 -20.63
C ASN A 129 -8.93 17.94 -20.20
N GLY A 130 -7.85 17.18 -19.97
CA GLY A 130 -7.89 15.87 -19.30
C GLY A 130 -7.89 16.00 -17.78
N VAL A 131 -7.74 14.86 -17.09
CA VAL A 131 -7.48 14.81 -15.64
C VAL A 131 -6.24 13.96 -15.36
N TYR A 132 -5.35 14.49 -14.54
CA TYR A 132 -4.09 13.83 -14.24
C TYR A 132 -3.55 14.28 -12.88
N GLY A 133 -2.67 13.46 -12.31
CA GLY A 133 -2.12 13.73 -10.99
C GLY A 133 -1.54 12.48 -10.34
N THR A 134 -1.36 12.57 -9.03
CA THR A 134 -0.89 11.45 -8.21
C THR A 134 -1.73 11.27 -6.95
N VAL A 135 -1.75 10.04 -6.44
CA VAL A 135 -2.27 9.73 -5.12
C VAL A 135 -1.24 8.87 -4.41
N SER A 136 -1.09 9.10 -3.12
CA SER A 136 -0.18 8.29 -2.31
C SER A 136 -0.75 7.94 -0.94
N TRP A 137 -0.30 6.82 -0.39
CA TRP A 137 -0.60 6.38 0.97
C TRP A 137 0.68 6.04 1.71
N ALA A 138 0.79 6.43 2.98
CA ALA A 138 1.81 5.91 3.88
C ALA A 138 1.54 4.43 4.18
N ILE A 139 2.59 3.61 4.20
CA ILE A 139 2.47 2.17 4.46
C ILE A 139 2.85 1.91 5.92
N GLY A 140 1.86 1.76 6.80
CA GLY A 140 2.09 1.58 8.24
C GLY A 140 3.11 2.57 8.81
N SER A 141 4.06 2.06 9.59
CA SER A 141 5.18 2.82 10.17
C SER A 141 6.48 2.75 9.37
N THR A 142 6.45 2.29 8.11
CA THR A 142 7.66 2.10 7.28
C THR A 142 8.36 3.40 6.89
N GLY A 143 7.67 4.54 7.05
CA GLY A 143 8.13 5.84 6.55
C GLY A 143 8.16 5.95 5.02
N ARG A 144 7.57 4.99 4.30
CA ARG A 144 7.47 4.97 2.84
C ARG A 144 6.05 5.26 2.39
N ARG A 145 5.90 5.71 1.14
CA ARG A 145 4.59 5.91 0.52
C ARG A 145 4.47 5.13 -0.78
N ALA A 146 3.38 4.39 -0.94
CA ALA A 146 2.95 3.89 -2.24
C ALA A 146 2.41 5.07 -3.04
N VAL A 147 2.81 5.20 -4.30
CA VAL A 147 2.43 6.32 -5.19
C VAL A 147 1.84 5.76 -6.48
N ILE A 148 0.69 6.29 -6.87
CA ILE A 148 0.03 6.03 -8.15
C ILE A 148 0.01 7.33 -8.93
N MET A 149 0.45 7.30 -10.18
CA MET A 149 0.22 8.37 -11.16
C MET A 149 -0.87 7.95 -12.14
N TRP A 150 -1.74 8.88 -12.51
CA TRP A 150 -2.70 8.70 -13.60
C TRP A 150 -2.68 9.91 -14.53
N SER A 151 -2.97 9.68 -15.80
CA SER A 151 -3.23 10.71 -16.80
C SER A 151 -4.27 10.21 -17.79
N ALA A 152 -5.41 10.89 -17.83
CA ALA A 152 -6.50 10.64 -18.78
C ALA A 152 -6.72 11.90 -19.63
N PRO A 153 -6.20 11.97 -20.87
CA PRO A 153 -6.30 13.17 -21.71
C PRO A 153 -7.70 13.37 -22.29
N TYR A 154 -7.95 14.59 -22.76
CA TYR A 154 -9.21 14.94 -23.43
C TYR A 154 -9.31 14.42 -24.86
N ASN A 155 -8.20 14.44 -25.62
CA ASN A 155 -8.20 14.12 -27.05
C ASN A 155 -7.30 12.92 -27.33
N PHE A 156 -7.92 11.81 -27.73
CA PHE A 156 -7.21 10.57 -28.07
C PHE A 156 -6.61 10.52 -29.47
N ASN A 157 -6.83 11.54 -30.30
CA ASN A 157 -6.14 11.66 -31.58
C ASN A 157 -4.65 12.03 -31.41
N PHE A 158 -4.30 12.63 -30.26
CA PHE A 158 -2.93 13.11 -29.99
C PHE A 158 -2.31 12.51 -28.73
N TYR A 159 -3.12 11.93 -27.85
CA TYR A 159 -2.67 11.48 -26.53
C TYR A 159 -3.31 10.17 -26.12
N SER A 160 -2.68 9.49 -25.17
CA SER A 160 -3.15 8.22 -24.63
C SER A 160 -3.33 8.30 -23.12
N ASN A 161 -4.04 7.35 -22.53
CA ASN A 161 -4.02 7.19 -21.08
C ASN A 161 -2.62 6.75 -20.63
N TRP A 162 -2.16 7.23 -19.49
CA TRP A 162 -0.91 6.79 -18.86
C TRP A 162 -1.14 6.53 -17.38
N MET A 163 -0.47 5.51 -16.86
CA MET A 163 -0.45 5.26 -15.42
C MET A 163 0.93 4.85 -14.94
N GLY A 164 1.23 5.12 -13.67
CA GLY A 164 2.47 4.69 -13.03
C GLY A 164 2.22 4.20 -11.61
N VAL A 165 2.99 3.21 -11.19
CA VAL A 165 3.03 2.73 -9.80
C VAL A 165 4.46 2.77 -9.30
N GLY A 166 4.63 3.17 -8.04
CA GLY A 166 5.94 3.26 -7.44
C GLY A 166 5.89 3.48 -5.94
N MET A 167 7.07 3.63 -5.36
CA MET A 167 7.23 3.80 -3.93
C MET A 167 8.35 4.78 -3.62
N THR A 168 8.15 5.60 -2.60
CA THR A 168 9.21 6.47 -2.10
C THR A 168 10.26 5.69 -1.32
N THR A 169 11.45 6.26 -1.19
CA THR A 169 12.36 5.87 -0.11
C THR A 169 11.83 6.35 1.25
N THR A 170 12.38 5.79 2.33
CA THR A 170 11.95 6.11 3.70
C THR A 170 12.22 7.57 4.04
N GLY A 171 11.24 8.23 4.67
CA GLY A 171 11.35 9.62 5.13
C GLY A 171 11.05 10.67 4.08
N VAL A 172 10.72 10.28 2.84
CA VAL A 172 10.33 11.22 1.79
C VAL A 172 8.93 11.77 2.07
N SER A 173 8.86 13.07 2.32
CA SER A 173 7.62 13.81 2.48
C SER A 173 6.90 13.99 1.14
N VAL A 174 5.57 14.16 1.20
CA VAL A 174 4.77 14.54 0.04
C VAL A 174 5.20 15.95 -0.41
N PRO A 175 5.54 16.16 -1.70
CA PRO A 175 5.92 17.46 -2.21
C PRO A 175 4.83 18.51 -1.98
N SER A 176 5.23 19.77 -1.74
CA SER A 176 4.29 20.89 -1.60
C SER A 176 3.59 21.23 -2.92
N SER A 177 4.32 21.14 -4.05
CA SER A 177 3.73 21.30 -5.37
C SER A 177 2.92 20.06 -5.75
N ARG A 178 1.73 20.30 -6.33
CA ARG A 178 0.81 19.25 -6.78
C ARG A 178 1.30 18.52 -8.03
N SER A 179 2.26 19.07 -8.76
CA SER A 179 2.75 18.48 -10.01
C SER A 179 4.06 17.72 -9.84
N THR A 180 4.84 17.92 -8.78
CA THR A 180 6.22 17.39 -8.69
C THR A 180 6.31 15.88 -8.94
N TRP A 181 5.52 15.06 -8.23
CA TRP A 181 5.53 13.62 -8.49
C TRP A 181 4.87 13.24 -9.80
N PHE A 182 3.88 14.00 -10.26
CA PHE A 182 3.29 13.76 -11.57
C PHE A 182 4.33 13.97 -12.67
N ASP A 183 4.99 15.11 -12.69
CA ASP A 183 5.99 15.51 -13.69
C ASP A 183 7.14 14.51 -13.71
N GLN A 184 7.65 14.14 -12.53
CA GLN A 184 8.67 13.11 -12.40
C GLN A 184 8.21 11.76 -12.96
N MET A 185 7.03 11.28 -12.55
CA MET A 185 6.54 9.98 -12.97
C MET A 185 6.18 9.94 -14.45
N TYR A 186 5.71 11.04 -15.02
CA TYR A 186 5.23 11.13 -16.40
C TYR A 186 6.37 11.42 -17.39
N TYR A 187 7.19 12.45 -17.14
CA TYR A 187 8.23 12.91 -18.08
C TYR A 187 9.62 12.35 -17.80
N GLU A 188 9.93 12.01 -16.55
CA GLU A 188 11.30 11.71 -16.13
C GLU A 188 11.52 10.21 -15.85
N LYS A 189 12.45 9.88 -14.96
CA LYS A 189 12.84 8.52 -14.56
C LYS A 189 12.82 8.42 -13.02
N SER A 190 12.93 7.18 -12.54
CA SER A 190 13.17 6.91 -11.12
C SER A 190 14.38 7.69 -10.58
N SER A 191 14.34 8.03 -9.30
CA SER A 191 15.36 8.79 -8.58
C SER A 191 15.67 8.15 -7.22
N SER A 192 16.54 8.76 -6.43
CA SER A 192 16.81 8.33 -5.05
C SER A 192 15.64 8.53 -4.08
N SER A 193 14.66 9.38 -4.41
CA SER A 193 13.49 9.65 -3.55
C SER A 193 12.25 8.88 -3.95
N LEU A 194 12.12 8.52 -5.23
CA LEU A 194 10.96 7.84 -5.79
C LEU A 194 11.39 6.90 -6.92
N SER A 195 11.09 5.61 -6.75
CA SER A 195 11.27 4.58 -7.77
C SER A 195 9.92 4.10 -8.27
N PHE A 196 9.76 3.98 -9.59
CA PHE A 196 8.48 3.65 -10.20
C PHE A 196 8.64 2.98 -11.57
N VAL A 197 7.55 2.40 -12.05
CA VAL A 197 7.35 2.03 -13.47
C VAL A 197 6.10 2.74 -14.00
N ARG A 198 6.05 2.98 -15.31
CA ARG A 198 4.88 3.56 -15.98
C ARG A 198 4.57 2.82 -17.27
N GLY A 199 3.32 2.93 -17.72
CA GLY A 199 2.85 2.36 -18.98
C GLY A 199 1.89 3.30 -19.70
N GLU A 200 1.93 3.22 -21.02
CA GLU A 200 0.94 3.82 -21.92
C GLU A 200 -0.20 2.84 -22.18
N TYR A 201 -1.44 3.36 -22.14
CA TYR A 201 -2.67 2.60 -22.26
C TYR A 201 -3.47 3.10 -23.45
N TYR A 202 -3.01 2.70 -24.64
CA TYR A 202 -3.65 3.02 -25.92
C TYR A 202 -4.14 1.75 -26.63
N TYR A 203 -3.23 0.98 -27.22
CA TYR A 203 -3.54 -0.31 -27.88
C TYR A 203 -3.55 -1.50 -26.92
N SER A 204 -3.03 -1.34 -25.71
CA SER A 204 -2.84 -2.41 -24.74
C SER A 204 -3.26 -1.94 -23.36
N VAL A 205 -3.93 -2.83 -22.63
CA VAL A 205 -4.30 -2.64 -21.23
C VAL A 205 -3.55 -3.58 -20.29
N LYS A 206 -2.37 -4.05 -20.74
CA LYS A 206 -1.51 -4.94 -19.94
C LYS A 206 -1.10 -4.27 -18.61
N PRO A 207 -1.09 -5.01 -17.50
CA PRO A 207 -0.61 -4.49 -16.23
C PRO A 207 0.88 -4.12 -16.28
N ILE A 208 1.25 -3.12 -15.50
CA ILE A 208 2.63 -2.80 -15.14
C ILE A 208 2.92 -3.30 -13.72
N VAL A 209 4.16 -3.73 -13.48
CA VAL A 209 4.57 -4.27 -12.18
C VAL A 209 5.81 -3.53 -11.68
N PHE A 210 5.66 -2.81 -10.57
CA PHE A 210 6.78 -2.29 -9.78
C PHE A 210 7.14 -3.31 -8.70
N LYS A 211 8.43 -3.55 -8.48
CA LYS A 211 8.92 -4.48 -7.46
C LYS A 211 10.17 -3.93 -6.77
N ASN A 212 10.23 -4.04 -5.46
CA ASN A 212 11.45 -3.86 -4.67
C ASN A 212 11.65 -5.05 -3.71
N SER A 213 12.53 -4.92 -2.73
CA SER A 213 12.83 -6.00 -1.77
C SER A 213 11.72 -6.31 -0.77
N GLU A 214 10.73 -5.43 -0.63
CA GLU A 214 9.70 -5.50 0.42
C GLU A 214 8.28 -5.57 -0.15
N TYR A 215 8.02 -4.86 -1.25
CA TYR A 215 6.71 -4.73 -1.85
C TYR A 215 6.74 -4.91 -3.37
N GLU A 216 5.60 -5.34 -3.88
CA GLU A 216 5.26 -5.36 -5.29
C GLU A 216 3.93 -4.63 -5.49
N MET A 217 3.86 -3.80 -6.53
CA MET A 217 2.65 -3.11 -6.94
C MET A 217 2.35 -3.47 -8.39
N GLU A 218 1.15 -3.98 -8.62
CA GLU A 218 0.64 -4.28 -9.95
C GLU A 218 -0.47 -3.28 -10.27
N GLY A 219 -0.37 -2.61 -11.42
CA GLY A 219 -1.31 -1.57 -11.83
C GLY A 219 -1.77 -1.76 -13.26
N ALA A 220 -3.04 -1.47 -13.54
CA ALA A 220 -3.57 -1.39 -14.90
C ALA A 220 -4.55 -0.22 -15.03
N MET A 221 -4.64 0.33 -16.24
CA MET A 221 -5.59 1.36 -16.60
C MET A 221 -6.36 0.93 -17.85
N ASN A 222 -7.63 1.29 -18.00
CA ASN A 222 -8.33 1.15 -19.27
C ASN A 222 -7.91 2.28 -20.25
N ASN A 223 -8.30 2.16 -21.51
CA ASN A 223 -7.92 3.09 -22.59
C ASN A 223 -9.10 3.99 -23.03
N ILE A 224 -10.01 4.34 -22.11
CA ILE A 224 -11.19 5.17 -22.39
C ILE A 224 -11.17 6.47 -21.56
N HIS A 225 -11.99 7.45 -21.95
CA HIS A 225 -12.12 8.75 -21.28
C HIS A 225 -12.71 8.70 -19.86
N HIS A 226 -13.55 7.69 -19.58
CA HIS A 226 -13.99 7.36 -18.22
C HIS A 226 -13.03 6.33 -17.64
N ALA A 227 -11.85 6.83 -17.28
CA ALA A 227 -10.73 5.99 -16.95
C ALA A 227 -10.96 5.22 -15.65
N VAL A 228 -10.43 4.01 -15.58
CA VAL A 228 -10.39 3.20 -14.36
C VAL A 228 -8.97 2.69 -14.19
N VAL A 229 -8.33 3.10 -13.10
CA VAL A 229 -7.04 2.63 -12.64
C VAL A 229 -7.28 1.61 -11.53
N LYS A 230 -6.71 0.41 -11.67
CA LYS A 230 -6.75 -0.64 -10.64
C LYS A 230 -5.34 -0.97 -10.20
N VAL A 231 -5.08 -0.86 -8.90
CA VAL A 231 -3.78 -1.14 -8.32
C VAL A 231 -3.91 -2.09 -7.14
N THR A 232 -3.05 -3.11 -7.12
CA THR A 232 -2.87 -3.99 -5.97
C THR A 232 -1.46 -3.80 -5.42
N ILE A 233 -1.35 -3.63 -4.09
CA ILE A 233 -0.06 -3.68 -3.39
C ILE A 233 0.02 -4.95 -2.54
N ARG A 234 1.12 -5.70 -2.70
CA ARG A 234 1.40 -6.92 -1.95
C ARG A 234 2.83 -6.93 -1.42
N PRO A 235 3.08 -7.54 -0.26
CA PRO A 235 4.43 -7.74 0.24
C PRO A 235 5.16 -8.83 -0.57
N ILE A 236 6.49 -8.77 -0.61
CA ILE A 236 7.32 -9.85 -1.16
C ILE A 236 7.34 -11.05 -0.20
N LYS A 237 7.34 -10.79 1.10
CA LYS A 237 7.37 -11.83 2.12
C LYS A 237 5.94 -12.23 2.47
N ASN A 238 5.64 -13.52 2.39
CA ASN A 238 4.30 -14.04 2.68
C ASN A 238 3.88 -13.82 4.13
N VAL A 239 4.84 -13.77 5.08
CA VAL A 239 4.51 -13.38 6.45
C VAL A 239 3.91 -11.97 6.48
N ASP A 240 4.24 -11.06 5.58
CA ASP A 240 3.72 -9.70 5.67
C ASP A 240 2.33 -9.53 5.04
N LEU A 241 1.71 -10.63 4.57
CA LEU A 241 0.34 -10.62 4.07
C LEU A 241 -0.65 -10.29 5.19
N ALA A 242 -1.76 -9.66 4.80
CA ALA A 242 -2.85 -9.35 5.70
C ALA A 242 -3.39 -10.61 6.39
N THR A 243 -3.77 -10.47 7.66
CA THR A 243 -4.27 -11.59 8.48
C THR A 243 -5.45 -12.34 7.82
N PRO A 244 -6.46 -11.68 7.22
CA PRO A 244 -7.52 -12.41 6.52
C PRO A 244 -7.03 -13.27 5.35
N ILE A 245 -5.98 -12.83 4.64
CA ILE A 245 -5.36 -13.61 3.56
C ILE A 245 -4.65 -14.83 4.14
N LEU A 246 -3.89 -14.67 5.23
CA LEU A 246 -3.23 -15.79 5.90
C LEU A 246 -4.22 -16.84 6.40
N VAL A 247 -5.40 -16.43 6.90
CA VAL A 247 -6.47 -17.35 7.30
C VAL A 247 -6.98 -18.16 6.10
N LYS A 248 -7.18 -17.54 4.93
CA LYS A 248 -7.58 -18.28 3.71
C LYS A 248 -6.49 -19.25 3.26
N LEU A 249 -5.22 -18.85 3.34
CA LEU A 249 -4.09 -19.71 3.01
C LEU A 249 -3.95 -20.88 3.98
N GLU A 250 -4.11 -20.67 5.28
CA GLU A 250 -4.12 -21.73 6.30
C GLU A 250 -5.20 -22.77 5.99
N ALA A 251 -6.42 -22.33 5.71
CA ALA A 251 -7.53 -23.21 5.36
C ALA A 251 -7.23 -24.04 4.09
N LEU A 252 -6.56 -23.43 3.11
CA LEU A 252 -6.15 -24.11 1.88
C LEU A 252 -5.01 -25.11 2.09
N VAL A 253 -4.01 -24.79 2.91
CA VAL A 253 -2.94 -25.74 3.27
C VAL A 253 -3.54 -26.93 4.06
N LYS A 254 -4.48 -26.64 4.97
CA LYS A 254 -5.22 -27.67 5.72
C LYS A 254 -6.02 -28.60 4.81
N SER A 255 -6.70 -28.08 3.79
CA SER A 255 -7.49 -28.90 2.86
C SER A 255 -6.61 -29.84 2.02
N GLN A 256 -5.33 -29.48 1.81
CA GLN A 256 -4.31 -30.36 1.22
C GLN A 256 -3.67 -31.34 2.22
N LYS A 257 -4.16 -31.41 3.46
CA LYS A 257 -3.63 -32.25 4.56
C LYS A 257 -2.15 -31.98 4.87
N ARG A 258 -1.71 -30.73 4.69
CA ARG A 258 -0.34 -30.29 4.98
C ARG A 258 -0.27 -29.58 6.33
N ASP A 259 0.93 -29.51 6.91
CA ASP A 259 1.16 -28.87 8.20
C ASP A 259 0.85 -27.36 8.15
N THR A 260 0.00 -26.90 9.07
CA THR A 260 -0.38 -25.49 9.23
C THR A 260 0.22 -24.84 10.47
N SER A 261 0.94 -25.59 11.30
CA SER A 261 1.41 -25.15 12.62
C SER A 261 2.07 -23.77 12.61
N ILE A 262 2.92 -23.53 11.60
CA ILE A 262 3.62 -22.26 11.41
C ILE A 262 2.65 -21.10 11.17
N ILE A 263 1.67 -21.28 10.28
CA ILE A 263 0.68 -20.24 9.97
C ILE A 263 -0.22 -20.01 11.19
N THR A 264 -0.67 -21.09 11.84
CA THR A 264 -1.48 -21.03 13.06
C THR A 264 -0.75 -20.26 14.17
N ASN A 265 0.54 -20.51 14.37
CA ASN A 265 1.35 -19.83 15.39
C ASN A 265 1.52 -18.34 15.08
N GLU A 266 1.72 -17.97 13.82
CA GLU A 266 1.80 -16.56 13.40
C GLU A 266 0.46 -15.84 13.61
N LEU A 267 -0.66 -16.47 13.28
CA LEU A 267 -1.99 -15.91 13.51
C LEU A 267 -2.25 -15.69 15.01
N LYS A 268 -1.87 -16.66 15.86
CA LYS A 268 -1.93 -16.51 17.32
C LYS A 268 -1.05 -15.37 17.81
N ARG A 269 0.20 -15.30 17.34
CA ARG A 269 1.14 -14.23 17.68
C ARG A 269 0.55 -12.85 17.41
N ARG A 270 -0.05 -12.64 16.23
CA ARG A 270 -0.72 -11.37 15.88
C ARG A 270 -1.93 -11.05 16.73
N SER A 271 -2.74 -12.07 17.07
CA SER A 271 -3.89 -11.85 17.94
C SER A 271 -3.51 -11.39 19.36
N MET A 272 -2.24 -11.64 19.74
CA MET A 272 -1.67 -11.24 21.02
C MET A 272 -0.89 -9.91 20.94
N GLU A 273 -0.64 -9.36 19.75
CA GLU A 273 -0.04 -8.04 19.61
C GLU A 273 -1.09 -6.98 19.99
N PRO A 274 -0.81 -6.10 20.97
CA PRO A 274 -1.69 -4.97 21.23
C PRO A 274 -1.79 -4.16 19.94
N PHE A 275 -3.02 -3.80 19.56
CA PHE A 275 -3.32 -3.04 18.34
C PHE A 275 -2.74 -1.62 18.45
N LEU A 276 -1.42 -1.48 18.27
CA LEU A 276 -0.67 -0.24 18.42
C LEU A 276 -1.11 0.84 17.40
N ASP A 277 -1.80 0.44 16.32
CA ASP A 277 -2.39 1.37 15.36
C ASP A 277 -3.65 2.10 15.89
N SER A 278 -4.23 1.65 17.01
CA SER A 278 -5.37 2.35 17.64
C SER A 278 -4.97 3.64 18.36
N GLU A 279 -3.72 3.76 18.83
CA GLU A 279 -3.23 5.02 19.42
C GLU A 279 -3.05 6.14 18.39
N LEU A 280 -2.80 5.80 17.12
CA LEU A 280 -2.75 6.77 16.01
C LEU A 280 -4.14 7.28 15.60
N LEU A 281 -5.20 6.49 15.84
CA LEU A 281 -6.58 6.92 15.59
C LEU A 281 -7.10 7.89 16.67
N VAL A 282 -6.59 7.81 17.91
CA VAL A 282 -7.06 8.67 19.02
C VAL A 282 -6.31 10.01 19.05
N LYS A 283 -5.04 10.07 18.63
CA LYS A 283 -4.21 11.29 18.73
C LYS A 283 -4.38 12.31 17.58
N THR A 284 -5.32 12.09 16.65
CA THR A 284 -5.59 13.02 15.54
C THR A 284 -6.95 13.73 15.61
N LYS A 285 -7.66 13.65 16.76
CA LYS A 285 -8.75 14.59 17.09
C LYS A 285 -8.19 15.74 17.95
N VAL A 286 -7.47 16.65 17.31
CA VAL A 286 -7.31 18.06 17.74
C VAL A 286 -7.27 18.91 16.48
#